data_AF-K1YZK8-F1
#
_entry.id   AF-K1YZK8-F1
#
_cell.length_a   1.000
_cell.length_b   1.000
_cell.length_c   1.000
_cell.angle_alpha   90.00
_cell.angle_beta   90.00
_cell.angle_gamma   90.00
#
_symmetry.space_group_name_H-M   'P 1'
#
loop_
_entity.id
_entity.type
_entity.pdbx_description
1 polymer ?
#
loop_
_entity_poly.entity_id
_entity_poly.type
_entity_poly.pdbx_seq_one_letter_code
_entity_poly.pdbx_strand_id
1 'polypeptide(L)'
;MITVFRDYFKQKTHLLLWIMIAAFVIGLFPLFFKEATQTAVWAVRVNGEDIGYPEFAMEQERQRERIMNFRAHYGEYADWLLSMMGQTDPKTMAANALISQELLNQFADKVGIYMSSDVIAQKMSNPEYIRRELGDSIPAQIIDPITGINTELLQR
;
A
#
# COMPACT_ATOMS: atom_id res chain seq x y z
N MET A 1 -10.98 -24.43 -57.51
CA MET A 1 -12.23 -24.33 -56.72
C MET A 1 -12.05 -24.66 -55.23
N ILE A 2 -11.18 -25.62 -54.86
CA ILE A 2 -10.88 -25.99 -53.45
C ILE A 2 -10.12 -24.88 -52.67
N THR A 3 -9.34 -24.04 -53.36
CA THR A 3 -8.60 -22.93 -52.73
C THR A 3 -9.50 -21.79 -52.23
N VAL A 4 -10.59 -21.50 -52.94
CA VAL A 4 -11.52 -20.41 -52.58
C VAL A 4 -12.33 -20.74 -51.31
N PHE A 5 -12.63 -22.02 -51.08
CA PHE A 5 -13.30 -22.49 -49.87
C PHE A 5 -12.42 -22.40 -48.61
N ARG A 6 -11.09 -22.55 -48.76
CA ARG A 6 -10.14 -22.51 -47.64
C ARG A 6 -9.96 -21.10 -47.08
N ASP A 7 -9.97 -20.08 -47.94
CA ASP A 7 -9.76 -18.69 -47.52
C ASP A 7 -11.03 -18.09 -46.89
N TYR A 8 -12.22 -18.51 -47.36
CA TYR A 8 -13.49 -18.16 -46.70
C TYR A 8 -13.62 -18.74 -45.29
N PHE A 9 -13.10 -19.95 -45.06
CA PHE A 9 -13.11 -20.57 -43.73
C PHE A 9 -12.16 -19.86 -42.76
N LYS A 10 -10.96 -19.48 -43.22
CA LYS A 10 -9.97 -18.73 -42.41
C LYS A 10 -10.44 -17.33 -42.02
N GLN A 11 -11.18 -16.65 -42.90
CA GLN A 11 -11.67 -15.29 -42.63
C GLN A 11 -12.80 -15.29 -41.59
N LYS A 12 -13.70 -16.28 -41.63
CA LYS A 12 -14.78 -16.41 -40.63
C LYS A 12 -14.29 -16.95 -39.28
N THR A 13 -13.29 -17.83 -39.25
CA THR A 13 -12.71 -18.30 -37.98
C THR A 13 -11.96 -17.19 -37.25
N HIS A 14 -11.25 -16.31 -37.98
CA HIS A 14 -10.61 -15.15 -37.37
C HIS A 14 -11.61 -14.21 -36.69
N LEU A 15 -12.76 -13.96 -37.33
CA LEU A 15 -13.83 -13.12 -36.80
C LEU A 15 -14.46 -13.72 -35.52
N LEU A 16 -14.67 -15.04 -35.49
CA LEU A 16 -15.11 -15.76 -34.28
C LEU A 16 -14.07 -15.71 -33.16
N LEU A 17 -12.77 -15.75 -33.50
CA LEU A 17 -11.68 -15.66 -32.53
C LEU A 17 -11.62 -14.27 -31.87
N TRP A 18 -11.83 -13.20 -32.64
CA TRP A 18 -11.94 -11.84 -32.11
C TRP A 18 -13.16 -11.66 -31.20
N ILE A 19 -14.31 -12.24 -31.53
CA ILE A 19 -15.50 -12.21 -30.68
C ILE A 19 -15.25 -12.95 -29.36
N MET A 20 -14.54 -14.09 -29.40
CA MET A 20 -14.20 -14.86 -28.21
C MET A 20 -13.22 -14.10 -27.29
N ILE A 21 -12.22 -13.43 -27.86
CA ILE A 21 -11.28 -12.57 -27.11
C ILE A 21 -12.03 -11.38 -26.51
N ALA A 22 -12.91 -10.72 -27.28
CA ALA A 22 -13.69 -9.60 -26.78
C ALA A 22 -14.62 -10.01 -25.63
N ALA A 23 -15.28 -11.18 -25.73
CA ALA A 23 -16.12 -11.71 -24.67
C ALA A 23 -15.31 -12.04 -23.40
N PHE A 24 -14.09 -12.54 -23.55
CA PHE A 24 -13.19 -12.81 -22.42
C PHE A 24 -12.73 -11.52 -21.74
N VAL A 25 -12.35 -10.50 -22.51
CA VAL A 25 -11.92 -9.19 -21.99
C VAL A 25 -13.08 -8.46 -21.29
N ILE A 26 -14.27 -8.45 -21.89
CA ILE A 26 -15.47 -7.80 -21.31
C ILE A 26 -15.94 -8.56 -20.06
N GLY A 27 -15.86 -9.90 -20.06
CA GLY A 27 -16.25 -10.73 -18.92
C GLY A 27 -15.32 -10.58 -17.70
N LEU A 28 -14.02 -10.30 -17.94
CA LEU A 28 -13.05 -10.04 -16.87
C LEU A 28 -13.02 -8.56 -16.44
N PHE A 29 -13.49 -7.63 -17.27
CA PHE A 29 -13.56 -6.20 -16.96
C PHE A 29 -14.22 -5.86 -15.60
N PRO A 30 -15.35 -6.47 -15.18
CA PRO A 30 -15.96 -6.17 -13.89
C PRO A 30 -15.16 -6.70 -12.67
N LEU A 31 -14.21 -7.62 -12.85
CA LEU A 31 -13.32 -8.06 -11.76
C LEU A 31 -12.28 -6.98 -11.43
N PHE A 32 -11.82 -6.22 -12.42
CA PHE A 32 -10.87 -5.11 -12.21
C PHE A 32 -11.53 -3.84 -11.66
N PHE A 33 -12.82 -3.62 -11.89
CA PHE A 33 -13.54 -2.43 -11.41
C PHE A 33 -14.11 -2.56 -9.98
N LYS A 34 -14.18 -3.79 -9.44
CA LYS A 34 -14.72 -4.02 -8.08
C LYS A 34 -13.79 -3.52 -6.97
N GLU A 35 -12.51 -3.32 -7.25
CA GLU A 35 -11.56 -2.75 -6.28
C GLU A 35 -11.71 -1.23 -6.14
N ALA A 36 -12.20 -0.53 -7.17
CA ALA A 36 -12.32 0.93 -7.17
C ALA A 36 -13.59 1.48 -6.49
N THR A 37 -14.54 0.62 -6.10
CA THR A 37 -15.84 1.02 -5.51
C THR A 37 -15.98 0.61 -4.04
N GLN A 38 -14.88 0.49 -3.31
CA GLN A 38 -14.95 0.52 -1.86
C GLN A 38 -15.20 1.97 -1.43
N THR A 39 -16.43 2.26 -1.00
CA THR A 39 -16.76 3.45 -0.21
C THR A 39 -15.64 3.70 0.80
N ALA A 40 -15.02 4.88 0.78
CA ALA A 40 -13.93 5.22 1.68
C ALA A 40 -14.39 5.11 3.14
N VAL A 41 -14.18 3.92 3.72
CA VAL A 41 -14.44 3.67 5.14
C VAL A 41 -13.29 4.35 5.87
N TRP A 42 -13.61 5.38 6.64
CA TRP A 42 -12.66 6.00 7.56
C TRP A 42 -12.65 5.22 8.88
N ALA A 43 -11.47 5.04 9.46
CA ALA A 43 -11.30 4.34 10.74
C ALA A 43 -11.23 5.30 11.92
N VAL A 44 -10.61 6.48 11.72
CA VAL A 44 -10.41 7.49 12.77
C VAL A 44 -10.55 8.88 12.14
N ARG A 45 -11.15 9.82 12.87
CA ARG A 45 -11.24 11.23 12.47
C ARG A 45 -10.50 12.11 13.48
N VAL A 46 -9.59 12.95 13.02
CA VAL A 46 -8.76 13.83 13.86
C VAL A 46 -8.91 15.28 13.40
N ASN A 47 -9.57 16.13 14.20
CA ASN A 47 -9.81 17.55 13.88
C ASN A 47 -10.44 17.83 12.50
N GLY A 48 -11.20 16.87 11.96
CA GLY A 48 -11.85 16.99 10.65
C GLY A 48 -11.13 16.28 9.51
N GLU A 49 -9.90 15.79 9.73
CA GLU A 49 -9.18 14.94 8.78
C GLU A 49 -9.56 13.47 8.99
N ASP A 50 -9.88 12.77 7.90
CA ASP A 50 -10.34 11.38 7.91
C ASP A 50 -9.19 10.43 7.58
N ILE A 51 -8.80 9.62 8.54
CA ILE A 51 -7.80 8.56 8.36
C ILE A 51 -8.52 7.32 7.82
N GLY A 52 -8.11 6.88 6.64
CA GLY A 52 -8.71 5.74 5.95
C GLY A 52 -8.54 4.43 6.71
N TYR A 53 -9.52 3.53 6.58
CA TYR A 53 -9.42 2.16 7.11
C TYR A 53 -8.23 1.37 6.55
N PRO A 54 -7.83 1.50 5.27
CA PRO A 54 -6.63 0.83 4.78
C PRO A 54 -5.36 1.22 5.55
N GLU A 55 -5.20 2.51 5.85
CA GLU A 55 -4.06 3.02 6.63
C GLU A 55 -4.09 2.51 8.07
N PHE A 56 -5.27 2.49 8.70
CA PHE A 56 -5.46 1.89 10.02
C PHE A 56 -5.11 0.40 10.04
N ALA A 57 -5.54 -0.36 9.04
CA ALA A 57 -5.25 -1.80 8.95
C ALA A 57 -3.75 -2.06 8.77
N MET A 58 -3.07 -1.25 7.95
CA MET A 58 -1.61 -1.31 7.80
C MET A 58 -0.90 -1.02 9.13
N GLU A 59 -1.28 0.06 9.82
CA GLU A 59 -0.65 0.40 11.10
C GLU A 59 -0.92 -0.66 12.17
N GLN A 60 -2.12 -1.25 12.18
CA GLN A 60 -2.46 -2.36 13.08
C GLN A 60 -1.52 -3.55 12.88
N GLU A 61 -1.23 -3.93 11.62
CA GLU A 61 -0.32 -5.03 11.34
C GLU A 61 1.12 -4.68 11.74
N ARG A 62 1.59 -3.44 11.51
CA ARG A 62 2.89 -2.98 12.02
C ARG A 62 3.00 -3.10 13.53
N GLN A 63 1.98 -2.68 14.28
CA GLN A 63 1.99 -2.81 15.74
C GLN A 63 1.98 -4.27 16.18
N ARG A 64 1.26 -5.13 15.45
CA ARG A 64 1.26 -6.58 15.69
C ARG A 64 2.65 -7.18 15.47
N GLU A 65 3.32 -6.86 14.37
CA GLU A 65 4.68 -7.29 14.08
C GLU A 65 5.68 -6.81 15.13
N ARG A 66 5.56 -5.56 15.58
CA ARG A 66 6.36 -5.02 16.68
C ARG A 66 6.16 -5.81 17.97
N ILE A 67 4.92 -6.15 18.33
CA ILE A 67 4.63 -6.98 19.50
C ILE A 67 5.19 -8.40 19.34
N MET A 68 5.08 -9.00 18.16
CA MET A 68 5.66 -10.31 17.88
C MET A 68 7.18 -10.30 17.99
N ASN A 69 7.84 -9.29 17.42
CA ASN A 69 9.28 -9.10 17.52
C ASN A 69 9.70 -8.83 18.97
N PHE A 70 8.95 -8.03 19.71
CA PHE A 70 9.18 -7.79 21.13
C PHE A 70 9.07 -9.08 21.94
N ARG A 71 8.04 -9.90 21.69
CA ARG A 71 7.90 -11.22 22.29
C ARG A 71 9.05 -12.16 21.95
N ALA A 72 9.52 -12.14 20.70
CA ALA A 72 10.66 -12.95 20.28
C ALA A 72 11.97 -12.55 20.99
N HIS A 73 12.15 -11.25 21.29
CA HIS A 73 13.37 -10.75 21.97
C HIS A 73 13.32 -10.93 23.49
N TYR A 74 12.18 -10.68 24.12
CA TYR A 74 12.04 -10.67 25.59
C TYR A 74 11.46 -11.96 26.18
N GLY A 75 10.99 -12.89 25.34
CA GLY A 75 10.52 -14.21 25.75
C GLY A 75 9.34 -14.14 26.72
N GLU A 76 9.37 -14.96 27.77
CA GLU A 76 8.28 -15.08 28.76
C GLU A 76 7.95 -13.77 29.50
N TYR A 77 8.89 -12.82 29.60
CA TYR A 77 8.66 -11.53 30.26
C TYR A 77 7.97 -10.49 29.36
N ALA A 78 7.85 -10.78 28.07
CA ALA A 78 7.34 -9.82 27.09
C ALA A 78 5.91 -9.37 27.41
N ASP A 79 5.02 -10.30 27.74
CA ASP A 79 3.63 -9.97 28.05
C ASP A 79 3.49 -9.19 29.35
N TRP A 80 4.34 -9.46 30.35
CA TRP A 80 4.39 -8.68 31.57
C TRP A 80 4.84 -7.24 31.29
N LEU A 81 5.91 -7.05 30.52
CA LEU A 81 6.40 -5.73 30.10
C LEU A 81 5.37 -4.96 29.27
N LEU A 82 4.77 -5.61 28.28
CA LEU A 82 3.73 -5.00 27.44
C LEU A 82 2.50 -4.59 28.26
N SER A 83 2.10 -5.41 29.23
CA SER A 83 1.00 -5.09 30.14
C SER A 83 1.31 -3.90 31.04
N MET A 84 2.56 -3.77 31.52
CA MET A 84 3.00 -2.62 32.32
C MET A 84 2.98 -1.31 31.53
N MET A 85 3.28 -1.37 30.23
CA MET A 85 3.20 -0.20 29.33
C MET A 85 1.77 0.12 28.85
N GLY A 86 0.78 -0.72 29.19
CA GLY A 86 -0.58 -0.59 28.65
C GLY A 86 -0.68 -0.85 27.14
N GLN A 87 0.31 -1.52 26.55
CA GLN A 87 0.45 -1.78 25.12
C GLN A 87 0.06 -3.22 24.79
N THR A 88 -1.19 -3.59 25.08
CA THR A 88 -1.68 -4.97 24.94
C THR A 88 -2.52 -5.19 23.70
N ASP A 89 -3.21 -4.15 23.20
CA ASP A 89 -4.05 -4.25 22.00
C ASP A 89 -3.45 -3.49 20.80
N PRO A 90 -2.98 -4.20 19.75
CA PRO A 90 -2.49 -3.60 18.51
C PRO A 90 -3.44 -2.56 17.91
N LYS A 91 -4.75 -2.72 18.06
CA LYS A 91 -5.75 -1.78 17.50
C LYS A 91 -5.68 -0.42 18.18
N THR A 92 -5.64 -0.41 19.52
CA THR A 92 -5.53 0.83 20.29
C THR A 92 -4.20 1.52 20.06
N MET A 93 -3.12 0.74 19.93
CA MET A 93 -1.80 1.26 19.61
C MET A 93 -1.77 1.91 18.22
N ALA A 94 -2.36 1.26 17.22
CA ALA A 94 -2.46 1.81 15.88
C ALA A 94 -3.30 3.09 15.83
N ALA A 95 -4.45 3.10 16.51
CA ALA A 95 -5.29 4.29 16.61
C ALA A 95 -4.52 5.46 17.25
N ASN A 96 -3.87 5.22 18.39
CA ASN A 96 -3.11 6.24 19.10
C ASN A 96 -1.90 6.75 18.30
N ALA A 97 -1.22 5.85 17.59
CA ALA A 97 -0.10 6.20 16.72
C ALA A 97 -0.57 7.14 15.59
N LEU A 98 -1.64 6.77 14.87
CA LEU A 98 -2.20 7.56 13.78
C LEU A 98 -2.73 8.91 14.27
N ILE A 99 -3.44 8.94 15.41
CA ILE A 99 -3.90 10.19 16.02
C ILE A 99 -2.71 11.10 16.36
N SER A 100 -1.67 10.55 16.98
CA SER A 100 -0.49 11.34 17.38
C SER A 100 0.27 11.88 16.17
N GLN A 101 0.44 11.05 15.14
CA GLN A 101 1.07 11.45 13.89
C GLN A 101 0.30 12.59 13.22
N GLU A 102 -1.02 12.46 13.12
CA GLU A 102 -1.87 13.47 12.49
C GLU A 102 -1.88 14.78 13.28
N LEU A 103 -1.94 14.73 14.62
CA LEU A 103 -1.81 15.92 15.45
C LEU A 103 -0.46 16.62 15.29
N LEU A 104 0.64 15.86 15.15
CA LEU A 104 1.96 16.41 14.91
C LEU A 104 2.07 17.06 13.53
N ASN A 105 1.47 16.45 12.50
CA ASN A 105 1.41 17.03 11.15
C ASN A 105 0.64 18.35 11.16
N GLN A 106 -0.56 18.37 11.74
CA GLN A 106 -1.37 19.58 11.87
C GLN A 106 -0.66 20.68 12.67
N PHE A 107 0.09 20.29 13.71
CA PHE A 107 0.91 21.23 14.47
C PHE A 107 2.08 21.79 13.64
N ALA A 108 2.80 20.92 12.92
CA ALA A 108 3.89 21.32 12.04
C ALA A 108 3.42 22.30 10.98
N ASP A 109 2.28 22.03 10.34
CA ASP A 109 1.67 22.92 9.34
C ASP A 109 1.30 24.28 9.96
N LYS A 110 0.74 24.28 11.17
CA LYS A 110 0.35 25.51 11.87
C LYS A 110 1.56 26.37 12.27
N VAL A 111 2.68 25.75 12.62
CA VAL A 111 3.92 26.44 13.03
C VAL A 111 4.83 26.75 11.83
N GLY A 112 4.48 26.29 10.63
CA GLY A 112 5.24 26.52 9.40
C GLY A 112 6.52 25.69 9.32
N ILE A 113 6.51 24.48 9.89
CA ILE A 113 7.62 23.52 9.79
C ILE A 113 7.44 22.73 8.50
N TYR A 114 8.26 23.05 7.50
CA TYR A 114 8.26 22.35 6.22
C TYR A 114 9.58 21.61 6.01
N MET A 115 9.51 20.44 5.37
CA MET A 115 10.70 19.74 4.92
C MET A 115 11.05 20.19 3.50
N SER A 116 12.26 20.72 3.30
CA SER A 116 12.71 21.12 1.96
C SER A 116 12.74 19.93 1.00
N SER A 117 12.42 20.16 -0.27
CA SER A 117 12.47 19.15 -1.33
C SER A 117 13.83 18.46 -1.44
N ASP A 118 14.91 19.20 -1.18
CA ASP A 118 16.29 18.69 -1.29
C ASP A 118 16.59 17.66 -0.21
N VAL A 119 16.13 17.89 1.02
CA VAL A 119 16.24 16.93 2.13
C VAL A 119 15.41 15.68 1.86
N ILE A 120 14.22 15.84 1.29
CA ILE A 120 13.39 14.70 0.87
C ILE A 120 14.13 13.90 -0.22
N ALA A 121 14.61 14.56 -1.28
CA ALA A 121 15.35 13.92 -2.37
C ALA A 121 16.60 13.20 -1.87
N GLN A 122 17.36 13.81 -0.94
CA GLN A 122 18.53 13.18 -0.33
C GLN A 122 18.15 11.92 0.44
N LYS A 123 17.08 11.94 1.24
CA LYS A 123 16.61 10.76 1.97
C LYS A 123 16.06 9.68 1.02
N MET A 124 15.36 10.08 -0.03
CA MET A 124 14.80 9.21 -1.08
C MET A 124 15.85 8.72 -2.09
N SER A 125 17.08 9.23 -2.03
CA SER A 125 18.21 8.67 -2.77
C SER A 125 19.00 7.65 -1.95
N ASN A 126 18.69 7.48 -0.66
CA ASN A 126 19.38 6.55 0.21
C ASN A 126 18.61 5.21 0.29
N PRO A 127 19.11 4.12 -0.33
CA PRO A 127 18.43 2.83 -0.37
C PRO A 127 18.22 2.22 1.02
N GLU A 128 19.15 2.47 1.95
CA GLU A 128 19.05 1.98 3.34
C GLU A 128 17.94 2.69 4.11
N TYR A 129 17.77 4.00 3.86
CA TYR A 129 16.67 4.76 4.45
C TYR A 129 15.32 4.25 3.93
N ILE A 130 15.20 4.04 2.62
CA ILE A 130 13.96 3.57 2.00
C ILE A 130 13.60 2.18 2.47
N ARG A 131 14.56 1.26 2.52
CA ARG A 131 14.32 -0.11 3.02
C ARG A 131 13.86 -0.13 4.46
N ARG A 132 14.42 0.73 5.31
CA ARG A 132 14.13 0.75 6.75
C ARG A 132 12.84 1.48 7.08
N GLU A 133 12.61 2.65 6.48
CA GLU A 133 11.52 3.54 6.84
C GLU A 133 10.30 3.40 5.91
N LEU A 134 10.52 2.95 4.66
CA LEU A 134 9.48 2.86 3.63
C LEU A 134 9.29 1.43 3.09
N GLY A 135 10.08 0.46 3.52
CA GLY A 135 10.05 -0.92 3.03
C GLY A 135 8.69 -1.60 3.20
N ASP A 136 7.94 -1.20 4.22
CA ASP A 136 6.60 -1.73 4.53
C ASP A 136 5.47 -0.99 3.79
N SER A 137 5.77 0.19 3.24
CA SER A 137 4.78 1.04 2.55
C SER A 137 4.93 1.03 1.04
N ILE A 138 6.12 0.63 0.54
CA ILE A 138 6.44 0.62 -0.88
C ILE A 138 6.84 -0.79 -1.29
N PRO A 139 6.24 -1.35 -2.36
CA PRO A 139 6.64 -2.65 -2.89
C PRO A 139 8.13 -2.72 -3.16
N ALA A 140 8.77 -3.82 -2.73
CA ALA A 140 10.22 -3.99 -2.84
C ALA A 140 10.75 -3.89 -4.29
N GLN A 141 9.89 -4.09 -5.30
CA GLN A 141 10.27 -3.92 -6.71
C GLN A 141 10.58 -2.47 -7.09
N ILE A 142 10.04 -1.49 -6.34
CA ILE A 142 10.25 -0.06 -6.58
C ILE A 142 11.57 0.41 -5.95
N ILE A 143 12.14 -0.35 -5.01
CA ILE A 143 13.38 0.00 -4.33
C ILE A 143 14.56 -0.44 -5.20
N ASP A 144 15.28 0.54 -5.75
CA ASP A 144 16.52 0.29 -6.50
C ASP A 144 17.73 0.35 -5.52
N PRO A 145 18.56 -0.70 -5.44
CA PRO A 145 19.77 -0.71 -4.63
C PRO A 145 20.78 0.40 -4.94
N ILE A 146 20.69 1.03 -6.12
CA ILE A 146 21.66 2.03 -6.60
C ILE A 146 21.08 3.45 -6.51
N THR A 147 19.83 3.64 -6.91
CA THR A 147 19.21 4.98 -6.99
C THR A 147 18.21 5.27 -5.86
N GLY A 148 17.96 4.29 -4.99
CA GLY A 148 16.98 4.38 -3.90
C GLY A 148 15.59 4.00 -4.39
N ILE A 149 15.00 4.82 -5.26
CA ILE A 149 13.65 4.62 -5.80
C ILE A 149 13.69 4.58 -7.32
N ASN A 150 13.14 3.50 -7.88
CA ASN A 150 12.91 3.39 -9.31
C ASN A 150 11.69 4.26 -9.71
N THR A 151 11.97 5.44 -10.24
CA THR A 151 10.95 6.41 -10.67
C THR A 151 10.14 5.94 -11.88
N GLU A 152 10.66 5.00 -12.69
CA GLU A 152 9.92 4.47 -13.85
C GLU A 152 8.78 3.54 -13.41
N LEU A 153 8.94 2.88 -12.27
CA LEU A 153 7.93 1.99 -11.68
C LEU A 153 6.88 2.75 -10.86
N LEU A 154 7.14 4.01 -10.48
CA LEU A 154 6.20 4.87 -9.75
C LEU A 154 5.17 5.57 -10.63
N GLN A 155 5.42 5.71 -11.94
CA GLN A 155 4.56 6.47 -12.86
C GLN A 155 3.48 5.61 -13.56
N ARG A 156 3.29 4.36 -13.14
CA ARG A 156 2.27 3.45 -13.67
C ARG A 156 1.18 3.19 -12.65
#